data_AF-A0A376KX35-F1
#
_entry.id   AF-A0A376KX35-F1
#
_cell.length_a   1.000
_cell.length_b   1.000
_cell.length_c   1.000
_cell.angle_alpha   90.00
_cell.angle_beta   90.00
_cell.angle_gamma   90.00
#
_symmetry.space_group_name_H-M   'P 1'
#
loop_
_entity.id
_entity.type
_entity.pdbx_description
1 polymer ?
#
loop_
_entity_poly.entity_id
_entity_poly.type
_entity_poly.pdbx_seq_one_letter_code
_entity_poly.pdbx_strand_id
1 'polypeptide(L)'
;MAGGCRRGQCVSERGRLKSVDAVIVNGGVPRSGEIPMHLLPGQAVNLRTGTRCDVAQLEHVVAMAGIGHPPRFFATLKMCGVQPEKCVPLADHQSLNHADVSALVSAGQTLVMTEKDAVKCRAFAEENWWYLPVDAQLSGDEPAKLLTQLTSLASGN
;
A
#
# COMPACT_ATOMS: atom_id res chain seq x y z
N MET A 1 2.33 -9.00 -46.21
CA MET A 1 3.08 -10.21 -45.82
C MET A 1 4.04 -9.79 -44.70
N ALA A 2 3.61 -9.83 -43.44
CA ALA A 2 3.96 -10.91 -42.48
C ALA A 2 5.49 -11.05 -42.35
N GLY A 3 6.15 -10.56 -41.29
CA GLY A 3 6.18 -11.10 -39.93
C GLY A 3 7.68 -11.18 -39.53
N GLY A 4 8.13 -11.13 -38.29
CA GLY A 4 7.46 -11.07 -37.00
C GLY A 4 8.44 -10.56 -35.94
N CYS A 5 7.89 -9.91 -34.92
CA CYS A 5 8.56 -9.56 -33.69
C CYS A 5 8.38 -10.72 -32.70
N ARG A 6 9.48 -11.29 -32.20
CA ARG A 6 9.48 -12.10 -30.97
C ARG A 6 10.67 -11.70 -30.10
N ARG A 7 10.31 -11.15 -28.93
CA ARG A 7 10.82 -11.40 -27.56
C ARG A 7 12.32 -11.70 -27.42
N GLY A 8 13.09 -11.02 -26.59
CA GLY A 8 12.73 -10.08 -25.55
C GLY A 8 13.93 -9.92 -24.62
N GLN A 9 14.32 -8.68 -24.39
CA GLN A 9 15.17 -8.21 -23.30
C GLN A 9 15.12 -6.68 -23.39
N CYS A 10 14.08 -6.08 -22.79
CA CYS A 10 14.15 -4.66 -22.47
C CYS A 10 14.54 -4.58 -21.00
N VAL A 11 15.85 -4.66 -20.79
CA VAL A 11 16.48 -4.12 -19.58
C VAL A 11 16.33 -2.60 -19.72
N SER A 12 15.47 -1.98 -18.92
CA SER A 12 15.43 -0.53 -18.88
C SER A 12 16.74 -0.01 -18.29
N GLU A 13 17.39 0.80 -19.10
CA GLU A 13 18.76 1.25 -19.01
C GLU A 13 19.01 2.12 -17.78
N ARG A 14 20.17 1.89 -17.17
CA ARG A 14 20.73 2.72 -16.10
C ARG A 14 20.93 4.15 -16.60
N GLY A 15 20.21 5.09 -16.02
CA GLY A 15 20.40 6.52 -16.25
C GLY A 15 20.23 7.33 -14.97
N ARG A 16 21.32 7.47 -14.21
CA ARG A 16 21.57 8.45 -13.12
C ARG A 16 20.77 8.31 -11.81
N LEU A 17 21.23 7.44 -10.90
CA LEU A 17 21.23 7.76 -9.46
C LEU A 17 22.67 8.06 -9.04
N LYS A 18 23.09 9.32 -9.18
CA LYS A 18 24.25 9.87 -8.46
C LYS A 18 23.71 10.32 -7.10
N SER A 19 24.39 9.90 -6.03
CA SER A 19 24.06 10.06 -4.59
C SER A 19 22.66 9.58 -4.19
N VAL A 20 22.57 8.32 -3.76
CA VAL A 20 21.39 7.83 -3.03
C VAL A 20 21.66 8.03 -1.56
N ASP A 21 21.19 9.15 -0.99
CA ASP A 21 21.44 9.50 0.42
C ASP A 21 20.61 8.70 1.43
N ALA A 22 19.75 7.78 0.98
CA ALA A 22 19.19 6.71 1.80
C ALA A 22 18.52 5.65 0.93
N VAL A 23 18.81 4.39 1.17
CA VAL A 23 18.00 3.27 0.67
C VAL A 23 16.94 2.97 1.72
N ILE A 24 15.66 3.13 1.37
CA ILE A 24 14.53 2.89 2.28
C ILE A 24 14.12 1.42 2.17
N VAL A 25 14.30 0.66 3.25
CA VAL A 25 13.80 -0.71 3.34
C VAL A 25 12.50 -0.73 4.11
N ASN A 26 11.46 -1.26 3.46
CA ASN A 26 10.15 -1.47 4.05
C ASN A 26 10.02 -2.92 4.53
N GLY A 27 10.50 -3.18 5.75
CA GLY A 27 10.50 -4.51 6.37
C GLY A 27 11.70 -5.38 5.94
N GLY A 28 12.32 -6.03 6.94
CA GLY A 28 13.58 -6.77 6.81
C GLY A 28 14.65 -6.23 7.77
N VAL A 29 15.76 -6.95 7.96
CA VAL A 29 16.92 -6.43 8.69
C VAL A 29 17.62 -5.41 7.79
N PRO A 30 17.66 -4.12 8.15
CA PRO A 30 18.35 -3.11 7.35
C PRO A 30 19.84 -3.44 7.25
N ARG A 31 20.40 -3.30 6.05
CA ARG A 31 21.84 -3.35 5.82
C ARG A 31 22.46 -2.02 6.24
N SER A 32 23.76 -2.03 6.51
CA SER A 32 24.50 -0.82 6.89
C SER A 32 24.34 0.27 5.81
N GLY A 33 23.73 1.41 6.17
CA GLY A 33 23.44 2.53 5.26
C GLY A 33 21.97 2.69 4.84
N GLU A 34 21.06 1.83 5.34
CA GLU A 34 19.63 1.90 5.06
C GLU A 34 18.88 2.59 6.22
N ILE A 35 17.95 3.50 5.90
CA ILE A 35 17.03 4.09 6.88
C ILE A 35 15.79 3.19 6.93
N PRO A 36 15.49 2.53 8.06
CA PRO A 36 14.30 1.69 8.17
C PRO A 36 13.03 2.55 8.14
N MET A 37 12.09 2.18 7.26
CA MET A 37 10.73 2.72 7.27
C MET A 37 9.81 1.69 7.90
N HIS A 38 9.21 2.06 9.01
CA HIS A 38 8.21 1.25 9.70
C HIS A 38 6.82 1.72 9.30
N LEU A 39 5.97 0.76 8.95
CA LEU A 39 4.57 0.99 8.70
C LEU A 39 3.79 0.67 9.97
N LEU A 40 3.16 1.68 10.58
CA LEU A 40 2.34 1.51 11.77
C LEU A 40 0.86 1.50 11.38
N PRO A 41 0.15 0.37 11.57
CA PRO A 41 -1.28 0.32 11.33
C PRO A 41 -2.04 1.12 12.39
N GLY A 42 -3.02 1.90 11.95
CA GLY A 42 -3.96 2.59 12.83
C GLY A 42 -5.21 1.76 13.14
N GLN A 43 -6.29 2.44 13.54
CA GLN A 43 -7.60 1.82 13.69
C GLN A 43 -8.28 1.61 12.34
N ALA A 44 -8.96 0.48 12.15
CA ALA A 44 -9.80 0.26 10.99
C ALA A 44 -10.97 1.25 10.99
N VAL A 45 -11.27 1.82 9.82
CA VAL A 45 -12.30 2.85 9.66
C VAL A 45 -13.35 2.37 8.68
N ASN A 46 -14.61 2.41 9.10
CA ASN A 46 -15.73 2.07 8.24
C ASN A 46 -15.85 3.12 7.13
N LEU A 47 -15.92 2.67 5.88
CA LEU A 47 -15.85 3.56 4.72
C LEU A 47 -17.10 4.44 4.57
N ARG A 48 -18.26 3.98 5.07
CA ARG A 48 -19.53 4.70 4.97
C ARG A 48 -19.82 5.56 6.20
N THR A 49 -19.60 5.02 7.41
CA THR A 49 -19.95 5.73 8.66
C THR A 49 -18.79 6.51 9.27
N GLY A 50 -17.55 6.18 8.92
CA GLY A 50 -16.35 6.74 9.56
C GLY A 50 -16.09 6.21 10.97
N THR A 51 -16.90 5.25 11.45
CA THR A 51 -16.69 4.59 12.74
C THR A 51 -15.34 3.89 12.77
N ARG A 52 -14.66 3.93 13.93
CA ARG A 52 -13.33 3.35 14.10
C ARG A 52 -13.37 2.19 15.10
N CYS A 53 -12.63 1.13 14.80
CA CYS A 53 -12.43 0.02 15.73
C CYS A 53 -11.02 -0.56 15.58
N ASP A 54 -10.63 -1.40 16.53
CA ASP A 54 -9.47 -2.26 16.31
C ASP A 54 -9.80 -3.23 15.17
N VAL A 55 -8.89 -3.37 14.21
CA VAL A 55 -9.07 -4.27 13.07
C VAL A 55 -9.26 -5.72 13.53
N ALA A 56 -8.71 -6.11 14.68
CA ALA A 56 -8.91 -7.42 15.30
C ALA A 56 -10.36 -7.73 15.70
N GLN A 57 -11.22 -6.70 15.80
CA GLN A 57 -12.65 -6.87 16.10
C GLN A 57 -13.47 -7.20 14.85
N LEU A 58 -12.88 -7.09 13.66
CA LEU A 58 -13.57 -7.41 12.41
C LEU A 58 -13.55 -8.92 12.18
N GLU A 59 -14.73 -9.48 11.93
CA GLU A 59 -14.92 -10.90 11.66
C GLU A 59 -15.09 -11.15 10.16
N HIS A 60 -14.82 -12.38 9.74
CA HIS A 60 -15.00 -12.86 8.36
C HIS A 60 -14.35 -11.96 7.31
N VAL A 61 -13.08 -11.59 7.56
CA VAL A 61 -12.38 -10.57 6.77
C VAL A 61 -11.96 -11.11 5.41
N VAL A 62 -12.35 -10.40 4.35
CA VAL A 62 -11.74 -10.46 3.02
C VAL A 62 -10.88 -9.23 2.84
N ALA A 63 -9.63 -9.41 2.44
CA ALA A 63 -8.70 -8.31 2.23
C ALA A 63 -8.46 -8.04 0.75
N MET A 64 -8.44 -6.78 0.32
CA MET A 64 -8.01 -6.39 -1.02
C MET A 64 -6.94 -5.29 -0.99
N ALA A 65 -6.02 -5.30 -1.95
CA ALA A 65 -5.00 -4.28 -2.06
C ALA A 65 -4.50 -4.08 -3.49
N GLY A 66 -4.63 -2.85 -4.00
CA GLY A 66 -4.12 -2.40 -5.29
C GLY A 66 -2.86 -1.55 -5.18
N ILE A 67 -1.86 -2.01 -4.43
CA ILE A 67 -0.56 -1.33 -4.22
C ILE A 67 0.58 -2.09 -4.91
N GLY A 68 1.76 -1.47 -5.08
CA GLY A 68 2.90 -2.10 -5.75
C GLY A 68 3.40 -3.43 -5.13
N HIS A 69 3.06 -3.72 -3.87
CA HIS A 69 3.31 -5.03 -3.24
C HIS A 69 2.14 -5.43 -2.31
N PRO A 70 1.02 -5.97 -2.85
CA PRO A 70 -0.17 -6.30 -2.07
C PRO A 70 0.06 -7.24 -0.87
N PRO A 71 0.95 -8.26 -0.93
CA PRO A 71 1.21 -9.14 0.21
C PRO A 71 1.61 -8.42 1.50
N ARG A 72 2.21 -7.23 1.41
CA ARG A 72 2.58 -6.44 2.59
C ARG A 72 1.35 -6.01 3.39
N PHE A 73 0.29 -5.62 2.71
CA PHE A 73 -0.95 -5.23 3.38
C PHE A 73 -1.58 -6.42 4.13
N PHE A 74 -1.62 -7.59 3.48
CA PHE A 74 -2.14 -8.80 4.10
C PHE A 74 -1.31 -9.26 5.29
N ALA A 75 0.02 -9.13 5.21
CA ALA A 75 0.91 -9.39 6.35
C ALA A 75 0.64 -8.42 7.51
N THR A 76 0.35 -7.15 7.21
CA THR A 76 0.01 -6.15 8.23
C THR A 76 -1.27 -6.53 8.97
N LEU A 77 -2.33 -6.96 8.26
CA LEU A 77 -3.56 -7.46 8.89
C LEU A 77 -3.29 -8.65 9.83
N LYS A 78 -2.44 -9.58 9.40
CA LYS A 78 -2.03 -10.74 10.22
C LYS A 78 -1.28 -10.33 11.48
N MET A 79 -0.40 -9.34 11.38
CA MET A 79 0.30 -8.79 12.55
C MET A 79 -0.65 -8.10 13.52
N CYS A 80 -1.74 -7.50 13.03
CA CYS A 80 -2.80 -6.93 13.85
C CYS A 80 -3.77 -7.99 14.42
N GLY A 81 -3.51 -9.28 14.28
CA GLY A 81 -4.36 -10.34 14.83
C GLY A 81 -5.51 -10.81 13.94
N VAL A 82 -5.61 -10.33 12.70
CA VAL A 82 -6.65 -10.74 11.75
C VAL A 82 -6.09 -11.74 10.75
N GLN A 83 -6.75 -12.88 10.58
CA GLN A 83 -6.45 -13.81 9.48
C GLN A 83 -7.53 -13.65 8.39
N PRO A 84 -7.25 -12.97 7.27
CA PRO A 84 -8.23 -12.84 6.20
C PRO A 84 -8.57 -14.22 5.62
N GLU A 85 -9.86 -14.49 5.44
CA GLU A 85 -10.37 -15.69 4.77
C GLU A 85 -9.96 -15.72 3.30
N LYS A 86 -9.83 -14.53 2.69
CA LYS A 86 -9.43 -14.35 1.30
C LYS A 86 -8.58 -13.10 1.16
N CYS A 87 -7.54 -13.17 0.34
CA CYS A 87 -6.67 -12.05 -0.02
C CYS A 87 -6.73 -11.83 -1.53
N VAL A 88 -7.13 -10.64 -1.96
CA VAL A 88 -7.32 -10.27 -3.36
C VAL A 88 -6.28 -9.21 -3.75
N PRO A 89 -5.17 -9.59 -4.42
CA PRO A 89 -4.27 -8.62 -5.00
C PRO A 89 -4.93 -7.97 -6.23
N LEU A 90 -4.82 -6.66 -6.34
CA LEU A 90 -5.29 -5.89 -7.48
C LEU A 90 -4.10 -5.25 -8.19
N ALA A 91 -4.24 -4.94 -9.47
CA ALA A 91 -3.21 -4.20 -10.18
C ALA A 91 -3.11 -2.77 -9.64
N ASP A 92 -1.90 -2.21 -9.62
CA ASP A 92 -1.74 -0.80 -9.30
C ASP A 92 -2.52 0.03 -10.32
N HIS A 93 -3.24 1.05 -9.84
CA HIS A 93 -4.12 1.89 -10.65
C HIS A 93 -5.31 1.17 -11.34
N GLN A 94 -5.68 -0.05 -10.94
CA GLN A 94 -6.92 -0.65 -11.43
C GLN A 94 -8.12 0.26 -11.11
N SER A 95 -8.96 0.51 -12.12
CA SER A 95 -10.27 1.15 -11.96
C SER A 95 -11.19 0.19 -11.23
N LEU A 96 -11.86 0.67 -10.19
CA LEU A 96 -12.78 -0.11 -9.38
C LEU A 96 -14.18 0.47 -9.55
N ASN A 97 -15.14 -0.39 -9.89
CA ASN A 97 -16.56 -0.08 -9.79
C ASN A 97 -17.21 -0.90 -8.66
N HIS A 98 -18.45 -0.57 -8.32
CA HIS A 98 -19.19 -1.25 -7.28
C HIS A 98 -19.30 -2.77 -7.51
N ALA A 99 -19.66 -3.20 -8.73
CA ALA A 99 -19.87 -4.61 -9.03
C ALA A 99 -18.58 -5.43 -8.87
N ASP A 100 -17.44 -4.89 -9.31
CA ASP A 100 -16.14 -5.55 -9.18
C ASP A 100 -15.76 -5.79 -7.72
N VAL A 101 -16.00 -4.80 -6.86
CA VAL A 101 -15.60 -4.85 -5.44
C VAL A 101 -16.60 -5.68 -4.62
N SER A 102 -17.90 -5.52 -4.87
CA SER A 102 -18.96 -6.29 -4.22
C SER A 102 -18.84 -7.79 -4.50
N ALA A 103 -18.44 -8.17 -5.72
CA ALA A 103 -18.20 -9.57 -6.08
C ALA A 103 -17.00 -10.23 -5.35
N LEU A 104 -16.16 -9.45 -4.64
CA LEU A 104 -15.04 -10.01 -3.88
C LEU A 104 -15.50 -10.69 -2.59
N VAL A 105 -16.65 -10.27 -2.05
CA VAL A 105 -17.20 -10.71 -0.76
C VAL A 105 -18.52 -11.46 -0.93
N SER A 106 -18.82 -12.31 0.05
CA SER A 106 -20.10 -12.99 0.21
C SER A 106 -20.87 -12.38 1.38
N ALA A 107 -22.17 -12.70 1.49
CA ALA A 107 -22.99 -12.27 2.62
C ALA A 107 -22.35 -12.65 3.96
N GLY A 108 -22.26 -11.69 4.88
CA GLY A 108 -21.64 -11.86 6.20
C GLY A 108 -20.13 -11.63 6.26
N GLN A 109 -19.44 -11.48 5.12
CA GLN A 109 -18.02 -11.15 5.10
C GLN A 109 -17.77 -9.65 5.23
N THR A 110 -16.64 -9.28 5.84
CA THR A 110 -16.21 -7.88 5.97
C THR A 110 -15.09 -7.58 4.99
N LEU A 111 -15.23 -6.55 4.16
CA LEU A 111 -14.17 -6.15 3.24
C LEU A 111 -13.22 -5.17 3.93
N VAL A 112 -11.92 -5.47 3.92
CA VAL A 112 -10.87 -4.56 4.40
C VAL A 112 -9.91 -4.23 3.27
N MET A 113 -9.70 -2.94 3.02
CA MET A 113 -8.83 -2.46 1.93
C MET A 113 -7.79 -1.44 2.40
N THR A 114 -6.86 -1.09 1.50
CA THR A 114 -5.92 0.00 1.76
C THR A 114 -6.63 1.35 1.72
N GLU A 115 -6.08 2.37 2.40
CA GLU A 115 -6.62 3.74 2.32
C GLU A 115 -6.66 4.26 0.87
N LYS A 116 -5.67 3.91 0.04
CA LYS A 116 -5.63 4.29 -1.37
C LYS A 116 -6.83 3.75 -2.15
N ASP A 117 -7.19 2.48 -1.92
CA ASP A 117 -8.32 1.85 -2.60
C ASP A 117 -9.65 2.37 -2.05
N ALA A 118 -9.72 2.72 -0.77
CA ALA A 118 -10.89 3.34 -0.15
C ALA A 118 -11.26 4.69 -0.77
N VAL A 119 -10.28 5.50 -1.20
CA VAL A 119 -10.57 6.75 -1.94
C VAL A 119 -11.37 6.48 -3.22
N LYS A 120 -11.09 5.37 -3.91
CA LYS A 120 -11.81 4.97 -5.13
C LYS A 120 -13.20 4.43 -4.83
N CYS A 121 -13.35 3.68 -3.73
CA CYS A 121 -14.58 2.99 -3.37
C CYS A 121 -15.59 3.86 -2.60
N ARG A 122 -15.18 5.02 -2.05
CA ARG A 122 -16.00 5.84 -1.14
C ARG A 122 -17.37 6.20 -1.72
N ALA A 123 -17.47 6.48 -3.02
CA ALA A 123 -18.72 6.89 -3.65
C ALA A 123 -19.80 5.79 -3.68
N PHE A 124 -19.43 4.54 -3.49
CA PHE A 124 -20.32 3.38 -3.60
C PHE A 124 -20.10 2.36 -2.47
N ALA A 125 -19.56 2.80 -1.34
CA ALA A 125 -19.20 1.89 -0.25
C ALA A 125 -20.41 1.21 0.39
N GLU A 126 -20.31 -0.11 0.61
CA GLU A 126 -21.28 -0.88 1.39
C GLU A 126 -20.97 -0.79 2.90
N GLU A 127 -21.92 -1.24 3.73
CA GLU A 127 -21.90 -1.06 5.19
C GLU A 127 -20.76 -1.82 5.89
N ASN A 128 -20.36 -2.94 5.32
CA ASN A 128 -19.31 -3.84 5.80
C ASN A 128 -17.95 -3.58 5.14
N TRP A 129 -17.74 -2.41 4.52
CA TRP A 129 -16.47 -2.05 3.90
C TRP A 129 -15.66 -1.13 4.80
N TRP A 130 -14.40 -1.50 5.00
CA TRP A 130 -13.47 -0.83 5.90
C TRP A 130 -12.14 -0.59 5.21
N TYR A 131 -11.39 0.39 5.70
CA TYR A 131 -9.99 0.54 5.35
C TYR A 131 -9.11 0.58 6.59
N LEU A 132 -7.89 0.08 6.43
CA LEU A 132 -6.88 0.18 7.47
C LEU A 132 -5.87 1.27 7.07
N PRO A 133 -5.86 2.43 7.75
CA PRO A 133 -4.81 3.43 7.58
C PRO A 133 -3.49 2.86 8.08
N VAL A 134 -2.42 3.18 7.36
CA VAL A 134 -1.06 2.73 7.69
C VAL A 134 -0.12 3.91 7.51
N ASP A 135 0.47 4.35 8.62
CA ASP A 135 1.39 5.48 8.63
C ASP A 135 2.83 5.02 8.41
N ALA A 136 3.54 5.68 7.49
CA ALA A 136 4.96 5.46 7.30
C ALA A 136 5.77 6.34 8.25
N GLN A 137 6.41 5.71 9.24
CA GLN A 137 7.37 6.36 10.11
C GLN A 137 8.79 6.00 9.66
N LEU A 138 9.53 7.02 9.23
CA LEU A 138 10.97 6.93 9.04
C LEU A 138 11.62 6.89 10.42
N SER A 139 12.37 5.82 10.71
CA SER A 139 13.13 5.75 11.96
C SER A 139 14.57 6.20 11.72
N GLY A 140 14.96 7.28 12.40
CA GLY A 140 16.30 7.86 12.35
C GLY A 140 16.23 9.40 12.47
N ASP A 141 17.12 9.98 13.27
CA ASP A 141 17.37 11.42 13.23
C ASP A 141 17.88 11.78 11.83
N GLU A 142 17.01 12.41 11.03
CA GLU A 142 17.27 13.66 10.31
C GLU A 142 16.25 13.84 9.17
N PRO A 143 14.96 14.11 9.47
CA PRO A 143 14.07 14.77 8.51
C PRO A 143 14.67 16.09 7.98
N ALA A 144 15.59 16.69 8.75
CA ALA A 144 16.29 17.94 8.42
C ALA A 144 17.34 17.79 7.28
N LYS A 145 18.01 16.63 7.13
CA LYS A 145 19.00 16.43 6.05
C LYS A 145 18.37 16.37 4.67
N LEU A 146 17.21 15.71 4.54
CA LEU A 146 16.46 15.63 3.28
C LEU A 146 15.97 17.03 2.83
N LEU A 147 15.52 17.86 3.78
CA LEU A 147 15.08 19.23 3.49
C LEU A 147 16.27 20.13 3.07
N THR A 148 17.44 19.93 3.68
CA THR A 148 18.65 20.69 3.36
C THR A 148 19.17 20.37 1.95
N GLN A 149 19.11 19.11 1.51
CA GLN A 149 19.53 18.71 0.17
C GLN A 149 18.58 19.19 -0.94
N LEU A 150 17.26 19.13 -0.71
CA LEU A 150 16.26 19.64 -1.67
C LEU A 150 16.37 21.17 -1.86
N THR A 151 16.73 21.91 -0.80
CA THR A 151 16.90 23.36 -0.88
C THR A 151 18.18 23.74 -1.63
N SER A 152 19.27 22.96 -1.48
CA SER A 152 20.55 23.23 -2.16
C SER A 152 20.48 23.08 -3.70
N LEU A 153 19.59 22.24 -4.22
CA LEU A 153 19.36 22.07 -5.66
C LEU A 153 18.52 23.20 -6.27
N ALA A 154 17.74 23.92 -5.45
CA ALA A 154 16.92 25.05 -5.90
C ALA A 154 17.67 26.40 -5.89
N SER A 155 18.86 26.47 -5.30
CA SER A 155 19.64 27.72 -5.18
C SER A 155 20.95 27.73 -5.97
N GLY A 156 21.20 26.73 -6.81
CA GLY A 156 22.37 26.67 -7.70
C GLY A 156 22.00 26.87 -9.17
N ASN A 157 21.81 28.13 -9.59
CA ASN A 157 21.93 28.56 -10.98
C ASN A 157 22.89 29.76 -11.06
#